data_AF-A0AB34Y9Y0-F1
#
_entry.id   AF-A0AB34Y9Y0-F1
#
_cell.length_a   1.000
_cell.length_b   1.000
_cell.length_c   1.000
_cell.angle_alpha   90.00
_cell.angle_beta   90.00
_cell.angle_gamma   90.00
#
_symmetry.space_group_name_H-M   'P 1'
#
loop_
_entity.id
_entity.type
_entity.pdbx_description
1 polymer ?
#
loop_
_entity_poly.entity_id
_entity_poly.type
_entity_poly.pdbx_seq_one_letter_code
_entity_poly.pdbx_strand_id
1 'polypeptide(L)'
;MGFVAADAWSLNSRADFSVSKERSAIHRLLDTASPIVLDNKELKTAVLTYRTNVIDDEWGQQNNTVSTLDVDQAILGIRAIVQKIALSGLPGPIVSQLVNDFDELQDARNERLAVASSSIDESKWYLVLFLTLLTAITIAAVHADRPLAGKRALFLYVLTGTISLWILANHANPYVGMGDLRPDLLFSAQRHSPAPAEPAGS
;
A
#
# COMPACT_ATOMS: atom_id res chain seq x y z
N MET A 1 20.26 11.85 -4.08
CA MET A 1 19.63 10.70 -3.39
C MET A 1 18.46 11.12 -2.50
N GLY A 2 18.61 12.12 -1.63
CA GLY A 2 17.60 12.44 -0.60
C GLY A 2 16.18 12.74 -1.12
N PHE A 3 16.03 13.42 -2.26
CA PHE A 3 14.70 13.73 -2.80
C PHE A 3 13.93 12.50 -3.31
N VAL A 4 14.61 11.58 -4.02
CA VAL A 4 13.98 10.32 -4.47
C VAL A 4 13.66 9.41 -3.28
N ALA A 5 14.53 9.40 -2.26
CA ALA A 5 14.26 8.67 -1.02
C ALA A 5 13.04 9.24 -0.27
N ALA A 6 12.93 10.58 -0.17
CA ALA A 6 11.79 11.24 0.43
C ALA A 6 10.48 10.91 -0.31
N ASP A 7 10.49 10.94 -1.64
CA ASP A 7 9.34 10.56 -2.45
C ASP A 7 8.97 9.08 -2.25
N ALA A 8 9.95 8.17 -2.25
CA ALA A 8 9.72 6.75 -2.02
C ALA A 8 9.10 6.48 -0.63
N TRP A 9 9.63 7.10 0.42
CA TRP A 9 9.05 6.98 1.77
C TRP A 9 7.67 7.61 1.88
N SER A 10 7.43 8.74 1.21
CA SER A 10 6.11 9.36 1.17
C SER A 10 5.09 8.46 0.48
N LEU A 11 5.48 7.85 -0.65
CA LEU A 11 4.66 6.89 -1.37
C LEU A 11 4.34 5.66 -0.51
N ASN A 12 5.35 5.10 0.17
CA ASN A 12 5.17 3.96 1.07
C ASN A 12 4.25 4.30 2.26
N SER A 13 4.43 5.48 2.86
CA SER A 13 3.59 5.94 3.96
C SER A 13 2.13 6.14 3.52
N ARG A 14 1.91 6.63 2.30
CA ARG A 14 0.58 6.80 1.71
C ARG A 14 -0.08 5.45 1.41
N ALA A 15 0.70 4.48 0.91
CA ALA A 15 0.25 3.10 0.69
C ALA A 15 -0.18 2.45 2.02
N ASP A 16 0.68 2.49 3.04
CA ASP A 16 0.40 2.02 4.40
C ASP A 16 -0.90 2.63 4.94
N PHE A 17 -1.06 3.94 4.78
CA PHE A 17 -2.23 4.68 5.26
C PHE A 17 -3.52 4.26 4.53
N SER A 18 -3.47 4.08 3.21
CA SER A 18 -4.61 3.62 2.41
C SER A 18 -5.10 2.24 2.86
N VAL A 19 -4.20 1.28 3.05
CA VAL A 19 -4.53 -0.08 3.52
C VAL A 19 -5.09 -0.04 4.94
N SER A 20 -4.52 0.79 5.82
CA SER A 20 -5.01 0.94 7.19
C SER A 20 -6.42 1.54 7.24
N LYS A 21 -6.73 2.52 6.38
CA LYS A 21 -8.08 3.08 6.22
C LYS A 21 -9.06 2.02 5.71
N GLU A 22 -8.67 1.26 4.68
CA GLU A 22 -9.51 0.21 4.10
C GLU A 22 -9.85 -0.86 5.15
N ARG A 23 -8.84 -1.36 5.88
CA ARG A 23 -9.04 -2.26 7.01
C ARG A 23 -10.00 -1.68 8.06
N SER A 24 -9.80 -0.40 8.42
CA SER A 24 -10.61 0.25 9.46
C SER A 24 -12.08 0.37 9.04
N ALA A 25 -12.33 0.76 7.78
CA ALA A 25 -13.67 0.82 7.23
C ALA A 25 -14.33 -0.57 7.17
N ILE A 26 -13.59 -1.62 6.76
CA ILE A 26 -14.08 -3.00 6.80
C ILE A 26 -14.55 -3.39 8.21
N HIS A 27 -13.73 -3.15 9.24
CA HIS A 27 -14.09 -3.50 10.61
C HIS A 27 -15.33 -2.74 11.09
N ARG A 28 -15.42 -1.43 10.83
CA ARG A 28 -16.60 -0.64 11.26
C ARG A 28 -17.89 -1.06 10.54
N LEU A 29 -17.80 -1.45 9.27
CA LEU A 29 -18.94 -2.03 8.55
C LEU A 29 -19.36 -3.39 9.13
N LEU A 30 -18.40 -4.24 9.50
CA LEU A 30 -18.68 -5.53 10.15
C LEU A 30 -19.30 -5.36 11.55
N ASP A 31 -18.81 -4.39 12.33
CA ASP A 31 -19.35 -4.05 13.64
C ASP A 31 -20.78 -3.51 13.53
N THR A 32 -21.03 -2.65 12.54
CA THR A 32 -22.37 -2.11 12.25
C THR A 32 -23.32 -3.21 11.75
N ALA A 33 -22.82 -4.20 10.99
CA ALA A 33 -23.59 -5.36 10.56
C ALA A 33 -23.86 -6.39 11.69
N SER A 34 -23.25 -6.22 12.86
CA SER A 34 -23.37 -7.17 13.97
C SER A 34 -24.82 -7.28 14.49
N PRO A 35 -25.15 -8.39 15.17
CA PRO A 35 -26.47 -8.60 15.80
C PRO A 35 -26.86 -7.52 16.81
N ILE A 36 -25.89 -6.77 17.33
CA ILE A 36 -26.10 -5.75 18.34
C ILE A 36 -26.62 -4.45 17.72
N VAL A 37 -26.22 -4.13 16.48
CA VAL A 37 -26.51 -2.83 15.85
C VAL A 37 -27.61 -2.96 14.79
N LEU A 38 -27.36 -3.72 13.72
CA LEU A 38 -28.32 -3.89 12.61
C LEU A 38 -28.86 -5.32 12.44
N ASP A 39 -28.18 -6.33 12.99
CA ASP A 39 -28.43 -7.75 12.72
C ASP A 39 -28.54 -8.07 11.22
N ASN A 40 -27.64 -7.47 10.42
CA ASN A 40 -27.70 -7.55 8.97
C ASN A 40 -26.67 -8.55 8.41
N LYS A 41 -27.10 -9.80 8.26
CA LYS A 41 -26.27 -10.89 7.69
C LYS A 41 -25.89 -10.65 6.23
N GLU A 42 -26.75 -9.96 5.47
CA GLU A 42 -26.52 -9.61 4.06
C GLU A 42 -25.30 -8.69 3.95
N LEU A 43 -25.29 -7.59 4.72
CA LEU A 43 -24.18 -6.63 4.81
C LEU A 43 -22.90 -7.31 5.29
N LYS A 44 -22.98 -8.10 6.38
CA LYS A 44 -21.82 -8.82 6.91
C LYS A 44 -21.18 -9.71 5.84
N THR A 45 -22.01 -10.46 5.11
CA THR A 45 -21.52 -11.38 4.06
C THR A 45 -20.92 -10.61 2.88
N ALA A 46 -21.56 -9.51 2.46
CA ALA A 46 -21.06 -8.67 1.38
C ALA A 46 -19.68 -8.07 1.69
N VAL A 47 -19.48 -7.57 2.93
CA VAL A 47 -18.20 -7.01 3.37
C VAL A 47 -17.10 -8.08 3.46
N LEU A 48 -17.43 -9.28 3.95
CA LEU A 48 -16.48 -10.41 3.98
C LEU A 48 -16.11 -10.89 2.57
N THR A 49 -17.08 -10.90 1.64
CA THR A 49 -16.86 -11.26 0.23
C THR A 49 -15.96 -10.22 -0.43
N TYR A 50 -16.24 -8.93 -0.26
CA TYR A 50 -15.37 -7.85 -0.72
C TYR A 50 -13.93 -8.04 -0.24
N ARG A 51 -13.73 -8.24 1.06
CA ARG A 51 -12.37 -8.43 1.60
C ARG A 51 -11.67 -9.64 0.97
N THR A 52 -12.39 -10.74 0.78
CA THR A 52 -11.85 -11.97 0.18
C THR A 52 -11.45 -11.74 -1.28
N ASN A 53 -12.33 -11.16 -2.09
CA ASN A 53 -12.04 -10.83 -3.49
C ASN A 53 -10.87 -9.84 -3.62
N VAL A 54 -10.75 -8.86 -2.70
CA VAL A 54 -9.58 -7.97 -2.69
C VAL A 54 -8.29 -8.76 -2.50
N ILE A 55 -8.28 -9.72 -1.58
CA ILE A 55 -7.08 -10.51 -1.26
C ILE A 55 -6.73 -11.48 -2.38
N ASP A 56 -7.74 -12.18 -2.89
CA ASP A 56 -7.54 -13.30 -3.82
C ASP A 56 -7.41 -12.82 -5.27
N ASP A 57 -8.16 -11.78 -5.66
CA ASP A 57 -8.36 -11.43 -7.07
C ASP A 57 -7.81 -10.04 -7.46
N GLU A 58 -7.51 -9.14 -6.51
CA GLU A 58 -7.02 -7.79 -6.79
C GLU A 58 -5.63 -7.53 -6.22
N TRP A 59 -5.32 -8.08 -5.04
CA TRP A 59 -4.06 -7.79 -4.38
C TRP A 59 -2.88 -8.28 -5.21
N GLY A 60 -1.95 -7.37 -5.50
CA GLY A 60 -0.74 -7.67 -6.28
C GLY A 60 -0.97 -7.82 -7.79
N GLN A 61 -2.23 -7.86 -8.27
CA GLN A 61 -2.51 -7.92 -9.70
C GLN A 61 -2.00 -6.65 -10.39
N GLN A 62 -1.15 -6.85 -11.39
CA GLN A 62 -0.43 -5.76 -12.07
C GLN A 62 0.14 -4.74 -11.08
N ASN A 63 0.75 -5.20 -9.99
CA ASN A 63 1.30 -4.33 -8.95
C ASN A 63 0.24 -3.44 -8.25
N ASN A 64 -0.99 -3.94 -8.07
CA ASN A 64 -2.14 -3.22 -7.54
C ASN A 64 -2.61 -2.02 -8.40
N THR A 65 -2.21 -1.93 -9.68
CA THR A 65 -2.57 -0.79 -10.55
C THR A 65 -3.95 -0.91 -11.20
N VAL A 66 -4.57 -2.08 -11.14
CA VAL A 66 -5.81 -2.39 -11.85
C VAL A 66 -6.85 -2.95 -10.91
N SER A 67 -8.09 -2.50 -11.09
CA SER A 67 -9.29 -3.02 -10.45
C SER A 67 -9.71 -4.34 -11.08
N THR A 68 -10.18 -5.29 -10.27
CA THR A 68 -10.77 -6.54 -10.76
C THR A 68 -12.29 -6.49 -10.74
N LEU A 69 -12.93 -7.09 -11.76
CA LEU A 69 -14.39 -7.12 -11.90
C LEU A 69 -15.09 -7.68 -10.65
N ASP A 70 -14.53 -8.72 -10.03
CA ASP A 70 -15.13 -9.36 -8.85
C ASP A 70 -15.13 -8.45 -7.62
N VAL A 71 -14.12 -7.59 -7.47
CA VAL A 71 -14.07 -6.58 -6.40
C VAL A 71 -15.02 -5.42 -6.70
N ASP A 72 -15.10 -4.99 -7.96
CA ASP A 72 -16.05 -3.97 -8.39
C ASP A 72 -17.51 -4.41 -8.17
N GLN A 73 -17.84 -5.67 -8.44
CA GLN A 73 -19.17 -6.20 -8.13
C GLN A 73 -19.41 -6.31 -6.62
N ALA A 74 -18.41 -6.73 -5.85
CA ALA A 74 -18.55 -6.83 -4.39
C ALA A 74 -18.83 -5.46 -3.74
N ILE A 75 -18.11 -4.41 -4.15
CA ILE A 75 -18.32 -3.06 -3.59
C ILE A 75 -19.66 -2.45 -4.03
N LEU A 76 -20.12 -2.74 -5.26
CA LEU A 76 -21.47 -2.38 -5.71
C LEU A 76 -22.56 -3.11 -4.90
N GLY A 77 -22.34 -4.37 -4.55
CA GLY A 77 -23.22 -5.14 -3.68
C GLY A 77 -23.37 -4.49 -2.30
N ILE A 78 -22.26 -4.07 -1.69
CA ILE A 78 -22.30 -3.34 -0.41
C ILE A 78 -23.09 -2.04 -0.56
N ARG A 79 -22.85 -1.26 -1.62
CA ARG A 79 -23.57 0.00 -1.88
C ARG A 79 -25.08 -0.22 -1.93
N ALA A 80 -25.54 -1.23 -2.66
CA ALA A 80 -26.95 -1.54 -2.80
C ALA A 80 -27.60 -1.87 -1.44
N ILE A 81 -26.90 -2.63 -0.59
CA ILE A 81 -27.35 -2.96 0.77
C ILE A 81 -27.42 -1.70 1.64
N VAL A 82 -26.37 -0.85 1.62
CA VAL A 82 -26.35 0.42 2.37
C VAL A 82 -27.50 1.33 1.97
N GLN A 83 -27.78 1.45 0.67
CA GLN A 83 -28.92 2.23 0.16
C GLN A 83 -30.27 1.66 0.62
N LYS A 84 -30.44 0.34 0.57
CA LYS A 84 -31.64 -0.34 1.06
C LYS A 84 -31.87 -0.08 2.56
N ILE A 85 -30.81 -0.11 3.37
CA ILE A 85 -30.85 0.21 4.81
C ILE A 85 -31.19 1.69 5.03
N ALA A 86 -30.62 2.59 4.24
CA ALA A 86 -30.92 4.02 4.35
C ALA A 86 -32.40 4.34 4.10
N LEU A 87 -33.07 3.52 3.30
CA LEU A 87 -34.51 3.64 3.01
C LEU A 87 -35.40 2.90 4.02
N SER A 88 -34.86 2.13 4.97
CA SER A 88 -35.64 1.23 5.84
C SER A 88 -36.16 1.87 7.13
N GLY A 89 -36.07 3.19 7.28
CA GLY A 89 -36.60 3.92 8.44
C GLY A 89 -35.82 3.75 9.75
N LEU A 90 -34.55 3.30 9.67
CA LEU A 90 -33.65 3.19 10.82
C LEU A 90 -33.27 4.57 11.39
N PRO A 91 -32.75 4.64 12.64
CA PRO A 91 -32.28 5.89 13.23
C PRO A 91 -31.25 6.59 12.32
N GLY A 92 -31.51 7.85 12.00
CA GLY A 92 -30.67 8.66 11.12
C GLY A 92 -29.18 8.65 11.45
N PRO A 93 -28.74 8.69 12.73
CA PRO A 93 -27.33 8.59 13.09
C PRO A 93 -26.66 7.28 12.64
N ILE A 94 -27.35 6.14 12.78
CA ILE A 94 -26.82 4.82 12.40
C ILE A 94 -26.68 4.74 10.88
N VAL A 95 -27.71 5.20 10.15
CA VAL A 95 -27.68 5.25 8.68
C VAL A 95 -26.55 6.17 8.19
N SER A 96 -26.40 7.34 8.80
CA SER A 96 -25.35 8.30 8.41
C SER A 96 -23.96 7.73 8.65
N GLN A 97 -23.75 7.07 9.80
CA GLN A 97 -22.49 6.40 10.10
C GLN A 97 -22.21 5.28 9.09
N LEU A 98 -23.20 4.45 8.77
CA LEU A 98 -23.05 3.37 7.80
C LEU A 98 -22.67 3.88 6.40
N VAL A 99 -23.33 4.94 5.92
CA VAL A 99 -23.01 5.58 4.64
C VAL A 99 -21.58 6.12 4.64
N ASN A 100 -21.19 6.83 5.71
CA ASN A 100 -19.83 7.35 5.85
C ASN A 100 -18.78 6.24 5.88
N ASP A 101 -19.05 5.14 6.59
CA ASP A 101 -18.13 3.99 6.66
C ASP A 101 -17.97 3.31 5.31
N PHE A 102 -19.04 3.24 4.50
CA PHE A 102 -18.97 2.74 3.14
C PHE A 102 -18.20 3.67 2.21
N ASP A 103 -18.42 4.99 2.30
CA ASP A 103 -17.69 5.97 1.49
C ASP A 103 -16.19 5.93 1.84
N GLU A 104 -15.83 5.82 3.13
CA GLU A 104 -14.42 5.68 3.55
C GLU A 104 -13.79 4.38 3.04
N LEU A 105 -14.56 3.28 2.97
CA LEU A 105 -14.09 2.03 2.35
C LEU A 105 -13.73 2.25 0.87
N GLN A 106 -14.63 2.88 0.13
CA GLN A 106 -14.44 3.10 -1.30
C GLN A 106 -13.28 4.07 -1.56
N ASP A 107 -13.20 5.16 -0.81
CA ASP A 107 -12.11 6.13 -0.92
C ASP A 107 -10.76 5.49 -0.58
N ALA A 108 -10.72 4.62 0.45
CA ALA A 108 -9.50 3.92 0.83
C ALA A 108 -9.03 2.93 -0.24
N ARG A 109 -9.95 2.16 -0.86
CA ARG A 109 -9.62 1.28 -1.99
C ARG A 109 -9.12 2.08 -3.19
N ASN A 110 -9.82 3.16 -3.55
CA ASN A 110 -9.43 4.02 -4.67
C ASN A 110 -8.05 4.62 -4.43
N GLU A 111 -7.76 5.05 -3.20
CA GLU A 111 -6.45 5.55 -2.81
C GLU A 111 -5.37 4.46 -2.92
N ARG A 112 -5.66 3.21 -2.50
CA ARG A 112 -4.74 2.07 -2.64
C ARG A 112 -4.36 1.83 -4.10
N LEU A 113 -5.35 1.77 -4.99
CA LEU A 113 -5.13 1.59 -6.44
C LEU A 113 -4.43 2.81 -7.06
N ALA A 114 -4.76 4.03 -6.62
CA ALA A 114 -4.12 5.25 -7.10
C ALA A 114 -2.64 5.32 -6.69
N VAL A 115 -2.31 4.95 -5.45
CA VAL A 115 -0.92 4.91 -4.95
C VAL A 115 -0.10 3.88 -5.73
N ALA A 116 -0.67 2.72 -6.04
CA ALA A 116 -0.04 1.73 -6.89
C ALA A 116 0.25 2.25 -8.30
N SER A 117 -0.66 3.06 -8.86
CA SER A 117 -0.47 3.70 -10.17
C SER A 117 0.50 4.87 -10.17
N SER A 118 0.73 5.51 -9.01
CA SER A 118 1.69 6.60 -8.88
C SER A 118 3.12 6.04 -8.77
N SER A 119 3.75 5.83 -9.92
CA SER A 119 5.17 5.52 -9.98
C SER A 119 6.01 6.76 -9.66
N ILE A 120 7.16 6.57 -9.01
CA ILE A 120 8.19 7.63 -8.93
C ILE A 120 8.61 7.94 -10.37
N ASP A 121 8.43 9.20 -10.77
CA ASP A 121 8.78 9.68 -12.11
C ASP A 121 10.17 9.20 -12.55
N GLU A 122 10.24 8.51 -13.69
CA GLU A 122 11.48 7.97 -14.27
C GLU A 122 12.55 9.05 -14.44
N SER A 123 12.15 10.32 -14.68
CA SER A 123 13.05 11.46 -14.78
C SER A 123 13.91 11.66 -13.53
N LYS A 124 13.35 11.37 -12.34
CA LYS A 124 14.03 11.49 -11.05
C LYS A 124 15.12 10.43 -10.88
N TRP A 125 14.88 9.23 -11.41
CA TRP A 125 15.89 8.16 -11.44
C TRP A 125 17.07 8.53 -12.33
N TYR A 126 16.80 9.05 -13.52
CA TYR A 126 17.86 9.54 -14.41
C TYR A 126 18.67 10.66 -13.75
N LEU A 127 18.00 11.60 -13.08
CA LEU A 127 18.67 12.68 -12.36
C LEU A 127 19.57 12.15 -11.23
N VAL A 128 19.10 11.18 -10.45
CA VAL A 128 19.89 10.54 -9.39
C VAL A 128 21.13 9.84 -9.94
N LEU A 129 20.98 9.05 -11.01
CA LEU A 129 22.10 8.35 -11.63
C LEU A 129 23.10 9.34 -12.25
N PHE A 130 22.61 10.39 -12.90
CA PHE A 130 23.44 11.42 -13.50
C PHE A 130 24.24 12.19 -12.44
N LEU A 131 23.61 12.61 -11.34
CA LEU A 131 24.31 13.27 -10.22
C LEU A 131 25.35 12.34 -9.59
N THR A 132 25.04 11.03 -9.52
CA THR A 132 25.98 10.04 -9.00
C THR A 132 27.23 9.93 -9.88
N LEU A 133 27.03 9.85 -11.20
CA LEU A 133 28.10 9.83 -12.18
C LEU A 133 28.93 11.13 -12.15
N LEU A 134 28.27 12.29 -12.13
CA LEU A 134 28.94 13.58 -12.14
C LEU A 134 29.81 13.80 -10.89
N THR A 135 29.37 13.29 -9.75
CA THR A 135 30.15 13.33 -8.51
C THR A 135 31.39 12.43 -8.62
N ALA A 136 31.26 11.23 -9.20
CA ALA A 136 32.41 10.35 -9.45
C ALA A 136 33.46 11.01 -10.37
N ILE A 137 33.02 11.68 -11.44
CA ILE A 137 33.89 12.46 -12.34
C ILE A 137 34.58 13.60 -11.57
N THR A 138 33.83 14.33 -10.74
CA THR A 138 34.38 15.41 -9.92
C THR A 138 35.46 14.91 -8.97
N ILE A 139 35.24 13.77 -8.29
CA ILE A 139 36.23 13.15 -7.41
C ILE A 139 37.50 12.79 -8.19
N ALA A 140 37.36 12.20 -9.38
CA ALA A 140 38.48 11.82 -10.23
C ALA A 140 39.29 13.05 -10.68
N ALA A 141 38.62 14.12 -11.12
CA ALA A 141 39.25 15.36 -11.55
C ALA A 141 40.02 16.05 -10.41
N VAL A 142 39.43 16.16 -9.22
CA VAL A 142 40.07 16.80 -8.05
C VAL A 142 41.30 16.04 -7.57
N HIS A 143 41.37 14.73 -7.79
CA HIS A 143 42.50 13.88 -7.38
C HIS A 143 43.42 13.48 -8.53
N ALA A 144 43.34 14.16 -9.68
CA ALA A 144 44.16 13.84 -10.86
C ALA A 144 45.66 13.81 -10.52
N ASP A 145 46.13 14.72 -9.66
CA ASP A 145 47.54 14.81 -9.24
C ASP A 145 47.94 13.75 -8.18
N ARG A 146 46.96 13.06 -7.58
CA ARG A 146 47.18 12.06 -6.52
C ARG A 146 46.30 10.83 -6.76
N PRO A 147 46.62 10.02 -7.79
CA PRO A 147 45.73 8.95 -8.27
C PRO A 147 45.47 7.87 -7.22
N LEU A 148 46.41 7.61 -6.30
CA LEU A 148 46.20 6.65 -5.22
C LEU A 148 45.15 7.13 -4.21
N ALA A 149 45.14 8.43 -3.88
CA ALA A 149 44.13 9.04 -3.03
C ALA A 149 42.77 9.09 -3.76
N GLY A 150 42.78 9.46 -5.05
CA GLY A 150 41.58 9.46 -5.90
C GLY A 150 40.91 8.10 -5.99
N LYS A 151 41.68 7.01 -6.18
CA LYS A 151 41.14 5.64 -6.20
C LYS A 151 40.42 5.28 -4.90
N ARG A 152 40.99 5.64 -3.74
CA ARG A 152 40.38 5.38 -2.42
C ARG A 152 39.09 6.18 -2.24
N ALA A 153 39.10 7.46 -2.58
CA ALA A 153 37.92 8.33 -2.51
C ALA A 153 36.79 7.82 -3.43
N LEU A 154 37.13 7.44 -4.67
CA LEU A 154 36.18 6.91 -5.64
C LEU A 154 35.59 5.58 -5.16
N PHE A 155 36.42 4.68 -4.60
CA PHE A 155 35.94 3.42 -4.04
C PHE A 155 34.91 3.64 -2.91
N LEU A 156 35.22 4.51 -1.94
CA LEU A 156 34.30 4.83 -0.85
C LEU A 156 33.00 5.45 -1.36
N TYR A 157 33.10 6.34 -2.35
CA TYR A 157 31.95 6.98 -2.98
C TYR A 157 31.05 5.97 -3.68
N VAL A 158 31.62 5.11 -4.53
CA VAL A 158 30.86 4.08 -5.27
C VAL A 158 30.23 3.07 -4.31
N LEU A 159 30.96 2.64 -3.27
CA LEU A 159 30.41 1.72 -2.27
C LEU A 159 29.19 2.34 -1.56
N THR A 160 29.33 3.57 -1.08
CA THR A 160 28.24 4.29 -0.39
C THR A 160 27.06 4.55 -1.32
N GLY A 161 27.32 4.99 -2.56
CA GLY A 161 26.30 5.23 -3.57
C GLY A 161 25.55 3.95 -3.95
N THR A 162 26.27 2.83 -4.09
CA THR A 162 25.68 1.51 -4.40
C THR A 162 24.75 1.05 -3.28
N ILE A 163 25.19 1.12 -2.02
CA ILE A 163 24.35 0.76 -0.87
C ILE A 163 23.11 1.66 -0.81
N SER A 164 23.28 2.97 -1.02
CA SER A 164 22.17 3.92 -1.01
C SER A 164 21.15 3.65 -2.13
N LEU A 165 21.62 3.40 -3.35
CA LEU A 165 20.77 3.04 -4.49
C LEU A 165 20.07 1.71 -4.28
N TRP A 166 20.76 0.72 -3.70
CA TRP A 166 20.17 -0.59 -3.41
C TRP A 166 19.02 -0.46 -2.39
N ILE A 167 19.21 0.30 -1.30
CA ILE A 167 18.14 0.55 -0.32
C ILE A 167 16.97 1.28 -0.99
N LEU A 168 17.27 2.31 -1.80
CA LEU A 168 16.27 3.11 -2.47
C LEU A 168 15.43 2.30 -3.47
N ALA A 169 16.09 1.44 -4.27
CA ALA A 169 15.42 0.57 -5.22
C ALA A 169 14.47 -0.42 -4.55
N ASN A 170 14.85 -0.98 -3.39
CA ASN A 170 13.98 -1.89 -2.63
C ASN A 170 12.73 -1.21 -2.05
N HIS A 171 12.77 0.10 -1.81
CA HIS A 171 11.63 0.86 -1.24
C HIS A 171 10.88 1.69 -2.29
N ALA A 172 11.24 1.57 -3.57
CA ALA A 172 10.63 2.35 -4.65
C ALA A 172 9.17 1.98 -4.91
N ASN A 173 8.76 0.76 -4.54
CA ASN A 173 7.43 0.25 -4.75
C ASN A 173 6.89 -0.37 -3.43
N PRO A 174 5.77 0.13 -2.89
CA PRO A 174 5.23 -0.37 -1.62
C PRO A 174 4.63 -1.78 -1.70
N TYR A 175 4.34 -2.29 -2.90
CA TYR A 175 3.69 -3.59 -3.11
C TYR A 175 4.63 -4.68 -3.64
N VAL A 176 5.90 -4.35 -3.93
CA VAL A 176 6.89 -5.30 -4.47
C VAL A 176 8.24 -5.05 -3.81
N GLY A 177 8.87 -6.12 -3.32
CA GLY A 177 10.21 -6.07 -2.77
C GLY A 177 10.27 -6.51 -1.31
N MET A 178 11.34 -6.14 -0.62
CA MET A 178 11.55 -6.55 0.76
C MET A 178 10.84 -5.60 1.72
N GLY A 179 9.79 -6.08 2.39
CA GLY A 179 8.92 -5.25 3.25
C GLY A 179 7.66 -4.75 2.53
N ASP A 180 7.24 -5.46 1.49
CA ASP A 180 6.01 -5.23 0.75
C ASP A 180 4.78 -5.25 1.67
N LEU A 181 3.78 -4.45 1.30
CA LEU A 181 2.46 -4.54 1.91
C LEU A 181 1.81 -5.85 1.50
N ARG A 182 1.34 -6.58 2.50
CA ARG A 182 0.71 -7.87 2.34
C ARG A 182 -0.81 -7.81 2.56
N PRO A 183 -1.57 -8.70 1.90
CA PRO A 183 -3.02 -8.68 2.01
C PRO A 183 -3.54 -9.00 3.42
N ASP A 184 -2.72 -9.63 4.28
CA ASP A 184 -3.11 -9.92 5.67
C ASP A 184 -3.35 -8.66 6.51
N LEU A 185 -2.84 -7.51 6.04
CA LEU A 185 -3.11 -6.19 6.61
C LEU A 185 -4.56 -5.75 6.52
N LEU A 186 -5.39 -6.41 5.71
CA LEU A 186 -6.84 -6.19 5.71
C LEU A 186 -7.56 -6.92 6.85
N PHE A 187 -6.89 -7.87 7.51
CA PHE A 187 -7.41 -8.54 8.72
C PHE A 187 -6.87 -7.88 9.98
N SER A 188 -5.55 -7.65 10.04
CA SER A 188 -4.86 -7.24 11.26
C SER A 188 -3.93 -6.05 11.02
N ALA A 189 -3.70 -5.24 12.05
CA ALA A 189 -2.75 -4.12 11.96
C ALA A 189 -1.28 -4.56 12.04
N GLN A 190 -1.01 -5.85 12.30
CA GLN A 190 0.35 -6.35 12.44
C GLN A 190 0.92 -6.70 11.07
N ARG A 191 2.03 -6.05 10.68
CA ARG A 191 2.78 -6.37 9.44
C ARG A 191 3.48 -7.74 9.44
N HIS A 192 3.22 -8.61 10.43
CA HIS A 192 3.78 -9.96 10.53
C HIS A 192 2.88 -10.79 11.46
N SER A 193 2.12 -11.73 10.91
CA SER A 193 1.68 -12.91 11.66
C SER A 193 2.47 -14.12 11.13
N PRO A 194 3.24 -14.85 11.95
CA PRO A 194 3.71 -16.17 11.53
C PRO A 194 2.49 -17.06 11.27
N ALA A 195 2.54 -17.87 10.22
CA ALA A 195 1.50 -18.84 9.90
C ALA A 195 1.12 -19.64 11.16
N PRO A 196 -0.18 -19.92 11.42
CA PRO A 196 -0.57 -20.77 12.54
C PRO A 196 0.17 -22.11 12.40
N ALA A 197 0.87 -22.50 13.47
CA ALA A 197 1.58 -23.76 13.52
C ALA A 197 0.61 -24.90 13.16
N GLU A 198 0.97 -25.65 12.13
CA GLU A 198 0.30 -26.88 11.72
C GLU A 198 0.13 -27.75 12.99
N PRO A 199 -1.08 -28.22 13.32
CA PRO A 199 -1.26 -29.08 14.47
C PRO A 199 -0.39 -30.31 14.24
N ALA A 200 0.59 -30.52 15.12
CA ALA A 200 1.44 -31.69 15.11
C ALA A 200 0.53 -32.93 15.04
N GLY A 201 0.54 -33.57 13.88
CA GLY A 201 -0.23 -34.77 13.64
C GLY A 201 0.24 -35.89 14.56
N SER A 202 -0.75 -36.57 15.13
CA SER A 202 -0.75 -37.87 15.83
C SER A 202 0.12 -38.02 17.08
#